data_AF-A0A9P1IU06-F1
#
_entry.id   AF-A0A9P1IU06-F1
#
_cell.length_a   1.000
_cell.length_b   1.000
_cell.length_c   1.000
_cell.angle_alpha   90.00
_cell.angle_beta   90.00
_cell.angle_gamma   90.00
#
_symmetry.space_group_name_H-M   'P 1'
#
loop_
_entity.id
_entity.type
_entity.pdbx_description
1 polymer ?
#
loop_
_entity_poly.entity_id
_entity_poly.type
_entity_poly.pdbx_seq_one_letter_code
_entity_poly.pdbx_strand_id
1 'polypeptide(L)'
;MGTYKYLIIYFCIFSIFFSILEAIVNPFILSVGSVFVVVMNLSKTIITNRSICQVLVNMICGCFGVVISLIAVHFIFRYFAIQREGKLKYFRGKYMVIWFFIPIMCGIFWTSTTYYFLKPNDRVTLILKDHLKLVYDVDTENIVYTGSDYFIDDLKYQFNFEIIPGMIIMATIIIISLSIVALFWIKIYKAIKKLDQQGQSDFTRKLQKQLFYALVIQSCIPLFFMYLPVSLFLFLPVFNIQIDKMGHIVTLLYAIYPSIDPLPVILIIDCYRLSLFNLFRKNNRVGELNDIPSGRDNTF
;
A
#
# COMPACT_ATOMS: atom_id res chain seq x y z
N MET A 1 -1.28 23.87 -8.53
CA MET A 1 -1.76 22.51 -8.22
C MET A 1 -2.68 21.99 -9.34
N GLY A 2 -2.11 21.70 -10.53
CA GLY A 2 -2.87 21.23 -11.71
C GLY A 2 -3.06 19.71 -11.69
N THR A 3 -2.56 19.01 -12.71
CA THR A 3 -2.78 17.56 -12.92
C THR A 3 -2.46 16.65 -11.73
N TYR A 4 -1.59 17.10 -10.81
CA TYR A 4 -1.29 16.40 -9.55
C TYR A 4 -2.54 15.98 -8.77
N LYS A 5 -3.60 16.81 -8.82
CA LYS A 5 -4.85 16.52 -8.11
C LYS A 5 -5.48 15.20 -8.54
N TYR A 6 -5.44 14.86 -9.82
CA TYR A 6 -6.05 13.63 -10.32
C TYR A 6 -5.25 12.39 -9.90
N LEU A 7 -3.92 12.51 -9.79
CA LEU A 7 -3.07 11.43 -9.29
C LEU A 7 -3.30 11.20 -7.78
N ILE A 8 -3.47 12.28 -7.00
CA ILE A 8 -3.85 12.17 -5.58
C ILE A 8 -5.24 11.56 -5.44
N ILE A 9 -6.24 12.02 -6.21
CA ILE A 9 -7.60 11.46 -6.19
C ILE A 9 -7.57 9.97 -6.52
N TYR A 10 -6.81 9.57 -7.54
CA TYR A 10 -6.63 8.16 -7.89
C TYR A 10 -6.05 7.35 -6.72
N PHE A 11 -5.00 7.84 -6.06
CA PHE A 11 -4.45 7.22 -4.87
C PHE A 11 -5.51 7.09 -3.75
N CYS A 12 -6.26 8.16 -3.46
CA CYS A 12 -7.31 8.13 -2.44
C CYS A 12 -8.43 7.13 -2.76
N ILE A 13 -8.91 7.09 -4.00
CA ILE A 13 -9.94 6.12 -4.44
C ILE A 13 -9.42 4.70 -4.25
N PHE A 14 -8.18 4.44 -4.66
CA PHE A 14 -7.56 3.14 -4.50
C PHE A 14 -7.37 2.77 -3.02
N SER A 15 -6.92 3.70 -2.18
CA SER A 15 -6.79 3.47 -0.73
C SER A 15 -8.13 3.13 -0.08
N ILE A 16 -9.22 3.82 -0.45
CA ILE A 16 -10.56 3.49 0.05
C ILE A 16 -10.98 2.09 -0.39
N PHE A 17 -10.83 1.78 -1.68
CA PHE A 17 -11.11 0.45 -2.21
C PHE A 17 -10.32 -0.64 -1.47
N PHE A 18 -9.03 -0.42 -1.28
CA PHE A 18 -8.14 -1.33 -0.58
C PHE A 18 -8.56 -1.55 0.88
N SER A 19 -8.88 -0.48 1.62
CA SER A 19 -9.36 -0.60 3.00
C SER A 19 -10.71 -1.32 3.11
N ILE A 20 -11.63 -1.12 2.14
CA ILE A 20 -12.88 -1.89 2.08
C ILE A 20 -12.59 -3.37 1.86
N LEU A 21 -11.71 -3.68 0.90
CA LEU A 21 -11.34 -5.06 0.61
C LEU A 21 -10.69 -5.74 1.81
N GLU A 22 -9.78 -5.03 2.49
CA GLU A 22 -9.14 -5.48 3.72
C GLU A 22 -10.16 -5.75 4.84
N ALA A 23 -11.14 -4.87 5.02
CA ALA A 23 -12.20 -5.07 6.01
C ALA A 23 -13.08 -6.30 5.69
N ILE A 24 -13.34 -6.58 4.41
CA ILE A 24 -14.14 -7.74 3.97
C ILE A 24 -13.38 -9.05 4.18
N VAL A 25 -12.10 -9.09 3.81
CA VAL A 25 -11.28 -10.31 3.84
C VAL A 25 -10.71 -10.57 5.24
N ASN A 26 -10.39 -9.51 5.97
CA ASN A 26 -9.69 -9.56 7.26
C ASN A 26 -8.48 -10.52 7.22
N PRO A 27 -7.51 -10.26 6.32
CA PRO A 27 -6.42 -11.18 6.07
C PRO A 27 -5.45 -11.20 7.25
N PHE A 28 -4.80 -12.33 7.47
CA PHE A 28 -3.64 -12.42 8.34
C PHE A 28 -2.53 -13.22 7.68
N ILE A 29 -1.29 -12.84 7.99
CA ILE A 29 -0.10 -13.40 7.37
C ILE A 29 0.54 -14.41 8.31
N LEU A 30 0.86 -15.60 7.79
CA LEU A 30 1.58 -16.64 8.51
C LEU A 30 2.87 -17.01 7.80
N SER A 31 3.89 -17.30 8.60
CA SER A 31 5.08 -18.00 8.14
C SER A 31 5.40 -19.13 9.13
N VAL A 32 5.39 -20.37 8.63
CA VAL A 32 5.65 -21.58 9.43
C VAL A 32 6.68 -22.40 8.68
N GLY A 33 7.89 -22.53 9.23
CA GLY A 33 9.00 -23.15 8.48
C GLY A 33 9.32 -22.40 7.20
N SER A 34 9.35 -23.16 6.11
CA SER A 34 9.49 -22.75 4.71
C SER A 34 8.16 -22.35 4.05
N VAL A 35 7.06 -22.27 4.78
CA VAL A 35 5.75 -21.86 4.27
C VAL A 35 5.53 -20.37 4.51
N PHE A 36 5.03 -19.68 3.49
CA PHE A 36 4.47 -18.33 3.59
C PHE A 36 3.05 -18.32 3.02
N VAL A 37 2.08 -17.84 3.80
CA VAL A 37 0.68 -17.73 3.37
C VAL A 37 0.01 -16.45 3.87
N VAL A 38 -0.91 -15.94 3.04
CA VAL A 38 -1.91 -14.95 3.42
C VAL A 38 -3.25 -15.67 3.54
N VAL A 39 -3.87 -15.61 4.71
CA VAL A 39 -5.04 -16.40 5.08
C VAL A 39 -6.24 -15.51 5.32
N MET A 40 -7.42 -15.96 4.88
CA MET A 40 -8.72 -15.43 5.26
C MET A 40 -9.48 -16.48 6.06
N ASN A 41 -10.01 -16.06 7.21
CA ASN A 41 -10.84 -16.90 8.07
C ASN A 41 -12.30 -16.85 7.60
N LEU A 42 -12.82 -17.99 7.15
CA LEU A 42 -14.19 -18.13 6.65
C LEU A 42 -15.24 -18.04 7.76
N SER A 43 -14.90 -18.41 9.00
CA SER A 43 -15.84 -18.31 10.14
C SER A 43 -16.17 -16.87 10.53
N LYS A 44 -15.36 -15.90 10.07
CA LYS A 44 -15.55 -14.47 10.36
C LYS A 44 -16.19 -13.69 9.20
N THR A 45 -16.46 -14.33 8.07
CA THR A 45 -17.08 -13.69 6.91
C THR A 45 -18.54 -14.10 6.75
N ILE A 46 -19.33 -13.20 6.15
CA ILE A 46 -20.70 -13.49 5.71
C ILE A 46 -20.73 -14.18 4.33
N ILE A 47 -19.60 -14.23 3.63
CA ILE A 47 -19.50 -14.79 2.27
C ILE A 47 -19.35 -16.31 2.36
N THR A 48 -20.38 -17.04 1.94
CA THR A 48 -20.41 -18.52 2.01
C THR A 48 -19.69 -19.19 0.85
N ASN A 49 -19.52 -18.50 -0.29
CA ASN A 49 -18.87 -19.08 -1.47
C ASN A 49 -17.34 -19.04 -1.34
N ARG A 50 -16.73 -20.21 -1.13
CA ARG A 50 -15.27 -20.37 -0.98
C ARG A 50 -14.47 -19.85 -2.18
N SER A 51 -14.97 -20.03 -3.41
CA SER A 51 -14.30 -19.55 -4.62
C SER A 51 -14.24 -18.02 -4.67
N ILE A 52 -15.29 -17.34 -4.20
CA ILE A 52 -15.30 -15.88 -4.06
C ILE A 52 -14.26 -15.46 -3.02
N CYS A 53 -14.23 -16.09 -1.84
CA CYS A 53 -13.24 -15.81 -0.82
C CYS A 53 -11.80 -16.00 -1.33
N GLN A 54 -11.56 -17.05 -2.13
CA GLN A 54 -10.26 -17.29 -2.75
C GLN A 54 -9.86 -16.17 -3.71
N VAL A 55 -10.80 -15.67 -4.52
CA VAL A 55 -10.54 -14.52 -5.41
C VAL A 55 -10.25 -13.26 -4.60
N LEU A 56 -10.98 -13.03 -3.50
CA LEU A 56 -10.78 -11.85 -2.65
C LEU A 56 -9.41 -11.84 -1.96
N VAL A 57 -8.95 -12.98 -1.43
CA VAL A 57 -7.60 -13.11 -0.85
C VAL A 57 -6.53 -12.82 -1.91
N ASN A 58 -6.66 -13.38 -3.11
CA ASN A 58 -5.73 -13.10 -4.21
C ASN A 58 -5.75 -11.61 -4.62
N MET A 59 -6.93 -10.99 -4.62
CA MET A 59 -7.09 -9.57 -4.96
C MET A 59 -6.41 -8.66 -3.94
N ILE A 60 -6.45 -9.01 -2.65
CA ILE A 60 -5.69 -8.32 -1.59
C ILE A 60 -4.20 -8.39 -1.86
N CYS A 61 -3.67 -9.56 -2.18
CA CYS A 61 -2.27 -9.70 -2.56
C CYS A 61 -1.96 -8.86 -3.82
N GLY A 62 -2.86 -8.84 -4.79
CA GLY A 62 -2.77 -8.01 -5.99
C GLY A 62 -2.66 -6.51 -5.70
N CYS A 63 -3.41 -6.02 -4.71
CA CYS A 63 -3.40 -4.62 -4.30
C CYS A 63 -2.00 -4.16 -3.86
N PHE A 64 -1.16 -5.06 -3.32
CA PHE A 64 0.23 -4.75 -3.01
C PHE A 64 1.01 -4.33 -4.27
N GLY A 65 0.85 -5.07 -5.38
CA GLY A 65 1.44 -4.71 -6.67
C GLY A 65 1.00 -3.33 -7.17
N VAL A 66 -0.27 -2.96 -6.93
CA VAL A 66 -0.81 -1.64 -7.29
C VAL A 66 -0.20 -0.54 -6.41
N VAL A 67 -0.17 -0.70 -5.09
CA VAL A 67 0.40 0.31 -4.16
C VAL A 67 1.85 0.58 -4.52
N ILE A 68 2.64 -0.48 -4.73
CA ILE A 68 4.08 -0.38 -4.95
C ILE A 68 4.40 0.42 -6.22
N SER A 69 3.71 0.07 -7.31
CA SER A 69 3.90 0.72 -8.61
C SER A 69 3.33 2.15 -8.61
N LEU A 70 2.22 2.39 -7.90
CA LEU A 70 1.65 3.72 -7.74
C LEU A 70 2.61 4.67 -7.01
N ILE A 71 3.26 4.21 -5.93
CA ILE A 71 4.31 4.98 -5.25
C ILE A 71 5.44 5.35 -6.22
N ALA A 72 5.89 4.41 -7.06
CA ALA A 72 6.91 4.69 -8.07
C ALA A 72 6.46 5.78 -9.08
N VAL A 73 5.20 5.74 -9.54
CA VAL A 73 4.62 6.78 -10.42
C VAL A 73 4.60 8.15 -9.73
N HIS A 74 4.22 8.21 -8.44
CA HIS A 74 4.25 9.45 -7.67
C HIS A 74 5.67 10.05 -7.59
N PHE A 75 6.70 9.21 -7.47
CA PHE A 75 8.10 9.64 -7.47
C PHE A 75 8.53 10.26 -8.81
N ILE A 76 8.14 9.63 -9.93
CA ILE A 76 8.39 10.16 -11.27
C ILE A 76 7.70 11.53 -11.44
N PHE A 77 6.43 11.62 -11.06
CA PHE A 77 5.66 12.87 -11.14
C PHE A 77 6.36 14.01 -10.38
N ARG A 78 6.75 13.75 -9.12
CA ARG A 78 7.34 14.76 -8.23
C ARG A 78 8.68 15.25 -8.78
N TYR A 79 9.51 14.36 -9.32
CA TYR A 79 10.74 14.79 -9.97
C TYR A 79 10.49 15.73 -11.14
N PHE A 80 9.56 15.40 -12.04
CA PHE A 80 9.24 16.30 -13.17
C PHE A 80 8.66 17.63 -12.72
N ALA A 81 7.91 17.65 -11.61
CA ALA A 81 7.42 18.90 -11.02
C ALA A 81 8.55 19.79 -10.49
N ILE A 82 9.59 19.20 -9.89
CA ILE A 82 10.73 19.93 -9.33
C ILE A 82 11.69 20.38 -10.44
N GLN A 83 11.92 19.56 -11.46
CA GLN A 83 12.85 19.84 -12.54
C GLN A 83 12.41 21.07 -13.38
N ARG A 84 11.11 21.35 -13.48
CA ARG A 84 10.51 22.47 -14.25
C ARG A 84 10.89 22.56 -15.73
N GLU A 85 11.46 21.51 -16.33
CA GLU A 85 11.80 21.43 -17.76
C GLU A 85 10.61 21.05 -18.68
N GLY A 86 9.37 21.34 -18.29
CA GLY A 86 8.19 21.06 -19.11
C GLY A 86 7.79 19.58 -19.27
N LYS A 87 8.51 18.63 -18.66
CA LYS A 87 8.19 17.18 -18.70
C LYS A 87 6.86 16.81 -18.02
N LEU A 88 6.28 17.72 -17.23
CA LEU A 88 4.91 17.58 -16.71
C LEU A 88 3.85 17.39 -17.80
N LYS A 89 4.15 17.69 -19.07
CA LYS A 89 3.29 17.37 -20.22
C LYS A 89 2.92 15.88 -20.33
N TYR A 90 3.79 14.97 -19.85
CA TYR A 90 3.52 13.53 -19.83
C TYR A 90 2.50 13.12 -18.77
N PHE A 91 2.21 14.01 -17.83
CA PHE A 91 1.13 13.87 -16.87
C PHE A 91 0.01 14.85 -17.23
N ARG A 92 -0.37 14.92 -18.52
CA ARG A 92 -1.51 15.72 -19.00
C ARG A 92 -2.21 15.00 -20.15
N GLY A 93 -3.52 15.18 -20.25
CA GLY A 93 -4.35 14.63 -21.32
C GLY A 93 -4.20 13.12 -21.46
N LYS A 94 -4.08 12.64 -22.71
CA LYS A 94 -3.99 11.21 -23.05
C LYS A 94 -2.85 10.45 -22.35
N TYR A 95 -1.71 11.09 -22.09
CA TYR A 95 -0.57 10.43 -21.44
C TYR A 95 -0.83 10.12 -19.97
N MET A 96 -1.79 10.80 -19.34
CA MET A 96 -2.18 10.53 -17.95
C MET A 96 -2.80 9.14 -17.77
N VAL A 97 -3.53 8.66 -18.78
CA VAL A 97 -4.19 7.35 -18.74
C VAL A 97 -3.17 6.23 -18.59
N ILE A 98 -2.01 6.36 -19.24
CA ILE A 98 -0.91 5.38 -19.14
C ILE A 98 -0.44 5.25 -17.69
N TRP A 99 -0.31 6.36 -16.96
CA TRP A 99 0.14 6.36 -15.57
C TRP A 99 -0.87 5.73 -14.60
N PHE A 100 -2.16 5.73 -14.92
CA PHE A 100 -3.17 5.00 -14.17
C PHE A 100 -3.22 3.51 -14.54
N PHE A 101 -2.91 3.18 -15.79
CA PHE A 101 -2.92 1.81 -16.25
C PHE A 101 -1.77 0.97 -15.70
N ILE A 102 -0.57 1.57 -15.57
CA ILE A 102 0.63 0.85 -15.07
C ILE A 102 0.37 0.18 -13.71
N PRO A 103 -0.15 0.88 -12.68
CA PRO A 103 -0.38 0.23 -11.39
C PRO A 103 -1.44 -0.87 -11.42
N ILE A 104 -2.51 -0.69 -12.18
CA ILE A 104 -3.56 -1.70 -12.33
C ILE A 104 -3.00 -2.96 -13.00
N MET A 105 -2.16 -2.81 -14.03
CA MET A 105 -1.49 -3.95 -14.66
C MET A 105 -0.57 -4.69 -13.70
N CYS A 106 0.21 -3.97 -12.88
CA CYS A 106 1.02 -4.61 -11.84
C CYS A 106 0.16 -5.42 -10.86
N GLY A 107 -1.00 -4.89 -10.45
CA GLY A 107 -1.95 -5.61 -9.61
C GLY A 107 -2.58 -6.85 -10.27
N ILE A 108 -2.93 -6.76 -11.55
CA ILE A 108 -3.47 -7.89 -12.32
C ILE A 108 -2.42 -8.99 -12.45
N PHE A 109 -1.18 -8.64 -12.81
CA PHE A 109 -0.09 -9.62 -12.88
C PHE A 109 0.14 -10.28 -11.54
N TRP A 110 0.18 -9.50 -10.45
CA TRP A 110 0.35 -10.04 -9.11
C TRP A 110 -0.79 -10.98 -8.70
N THR A 111 -2.04 -10.56 -8.90
CA THR A 111 -3.23 -11.39 -8.60
C THR A 111 -3.23 -12.69 -9.40
N SER A 112 -2.88 -12.60 -10.70
CA SER A 112 -2.81 -13.77 -11.57
C SER A 112 -1.71 -14.71 -11.09
N THR A 113 -0.56 -14.16 -10.72
CA THR A 113 0.56 -14.94 -10.17
C THR A 113 0.17 -15.68 -8.90
N THR A 114 -0.48 -15.01 -7.95
CA THR A 114 -0.90 -15.67 -6.70
C THR A 114 -1.97 -16.73 -6.95
N TYR A 115 -2.89 -16.47 -7.89
CA TYR A 115 -3.94 -17.42 -8.27
C TYR A 115 -3.40 -18.70 -8.92
N TYR A 116 -2.44 -18.60 -9.85
CA TYR A 116 -1.93 -19.75 -10.60
C TYR A 116 -0.77 -20.48 -9.90
N PHE A 117 0.19 -19.74 -9.34
CA PHE A 117 1.43 -20.31 -8.81
C PHE A 117 1.43 -20.47 -7.29
N LEU A 118 0.63 -19.71 -6.55
CA LEU A 118 0.55 -19.75 -5.07
C LEU A 118 -0.84 -20.20 -4.60
N LYS A 119 -1.42 -21.16 -5.31
CA LYS A 119 -2.71 -21.76 -4.98
C LYS A 119 -2.61 -22.68 -3.75
N PRO A 120 -3.71 -22.86 -2.99
CA PRO A 120 -3.77 -23.87 -1.94
C PRO A 120 -3.37 -25.26 -2.42
N ASN A 121 -2.66 -26.00 -1.58
CA ASN A 121 -2.31 -27.40 -1.81
C ASN A 121 -2.39 -28.20 -0.49
N ASP A 122 -2.49 -29.53 -0.60
CA ASP A 122 -2.73 -30.39 0.56
C ASP A 122 -1.57 -30.37 1.55
N ARG A 123 -0.33 -30.28 1.05
CA ARG A 123 0.89 -30.22 1.87
C ARG A 123 0.91 -29.00 2.77
N VAL A 124 0.76 -27.81 2.19
CA VAL A 124 0.74 -26.54 2.94
C VAL A 124 -0.43 -26.54 3.92
N THR A 125 -1.59 -27.04 3.50
CA THR A 125 -2.77 -27.15 4.38
C THR A 125 -2.48 -28.06 5.59
N LEU A 126 -1.75 -29.15 5.41
CA LEU A 126 -1.34 -30.05 6.50
C LEU A 126 -0.36 -29.36 7.45
N ILE A 127 0.65 -28.65 6.93
CA ILE A 127 1.64 -27.91 7.74
C ILE A 127 0.95 -26.84 8.58
N LEU A 128 -0.05 -26.16 8.03
CA LEU A 128 -0.78 -25.09 8.72
C LEU A 128 -1.75 -25.62 9.79
N LYS A 129 -2.17 -26.89 9.74
CA LYS A 129 -3.25 -27.44 10.57
C LYS A 129 -3.00 -27.23 12.06
N ASP A 130 -1.85 -27.69 12.55
CA ASP A 130 -1.54 -27.63 13.97
C ASP A 130 -1.33 -26.18 14.43
N HIS A 131 -0.66 -25.37 13.60
CA HIS A 131 -0.38 -23.97 13.92
C HIS A 131 -1.66 -23.13 13.99
N LEU A 132 -2.56 -23.28 13.01
CA LEU A 132 -3.85 -22.58 12.99
C LEU A 132 -4.73 -22.96 14.17
N LYS A 133 -4.76 -24.26 14.53
CA LYS A 133 -5.54 -24.72 15.67
C LYS A 133 -5.00 -24.18 16.99
N LEU A 134 -3.68 -24.21 17.18
CA LEU A 134 -3.04 -23.79 18.43
C LEU A 134 -3.06 -22.27 18.64
N VAL A 135 -2.82 -21.47 17.59
CA VAL A 135 -2.63 -20.01 17.72
C VAL A 135 -3.92 -19.23 17.48
N TYR A 136 -4.77 -19.71 16.56
CA TYR A 136 -5.95 -18.98 16.11
C TYR A 136 -7.28 -19.66 16.49
N ASP A 137 -7.24 -20.90 16.98
CA ASP A 137 -8.41 -21.78 17.17
C ASP A 137 -9.28 -21.90 15.91
N VAL A 138 -8.62 -22.10 14.76
CA VAL A 138 -9.29 -22.23 13.46
C VAL A 138 -8.90 -23.53 12.79
N ASP A 139 -9.88 -24.26 12.28
CA ASP A 139 -9.67 -25.46 11.47
C ASP A 139 -9.40 -25.10 10.00
N THR A 140 -8.56 -25.90 9.34
CA THR A 140 -8.14 -25.66 7.93
C THR A 140 -9.30 -25.69 6.92
N GLU A 141 -10.40 -26.35 7.27
CA GLU A 141 -11.65 -26.35 6.50
C GLU A 141 -12.29 -24.95 6.45
N ASN A 142 -12.11 -24.15 7.50
CA ASN A 142 -12.68 -22.83 7.68
C ASN A 142 -11.75 -21.70 7.23
N ILE A 143 -10.78 -21.98 6.35
CA ILE A 143 -9.91 -20.95 5.76
C ILE A 143 -9.82 -21.06 4.25
N VAL A 144 -9.51 -19.94 3.62
CA VAL A 144 -8.87 -19.92 2.30
C VAL A 144 -7.55 -19.17 2.41
N TYR A 145 -6.57 -19.52 1.58
CA TYR A 145 -5.28 -18.85 1.62
C TYR A 145 -4.67 -18.74 0.23
N THR A 146 -3.68 -17.86 0.08
CA THR A 146 -2.73 -17.90 -1.02
C THR A 146 -1.32 -17.90 -0.45
N GLY A 147 -0.45 -18.70 -1.06
CA GLY A 147 0.89 -18.92 -0.57
C GLY A 147 1.34 -20.34 -0.84
N SER A 148 2.61 -20.61 -0.53
CA SER A 148 3.16 -21.95 -0.74
C SER A 148 4.34 -22.21 0.18
N ASP A 149 4.70 -23.49 0.23
CA ASP A 149 5.97 -23.99 0.72
C ASP A 149 7.07 -23.76 -0.32
N TYR A 150 8.20 -23.21 0.10
CA TYR A 150 9.40 -23.02 -0.72
C TYR A 150 10.15 -24.33 -1.01
N PHE A 151 10.01 -25.35 -0.15
CA PHE A 151 10.72 -26.62 -0.28
C PHE A 151 9.76 -27.81 -0.30
N ILE A 152 9.97 -28.75 -1.21
CA ILE A 152 9.20 -30.01 -1.28
C ILE A 152 9.72 -31.00 -0.23
N ASP A 153 11.00 -30.91 0.12
CA ASP A 153 11.63 -31.72 1.15
C ASP A 153 12.61 -30.82 1.92
N ASP A 154 12.22 -30.45 3.14
CA ASP A 154 13.03 -29.59 4.02
C ASP A 154 14.35 -30.25 4.42
N LEU A 155 14.41 -31.58 4.44
CA LEU A 155 15.63 -32.33 4.79
C LEU A 155 16.65 -32.34 3.64
N LYS A 156 16.17 -32.24 2.40
CA LYS A 156 17.01 -32.25 1.19
C LYS A 156 17.17 -30.87 0.55
N TYR A 157 16.54 -29.83 1.10
CA TYR A 157 16.47 -28.49 0.52
C TYR A 157 16.03 -28.51 -0.96
N GLN A 158 15.09 -29.41 -1.29
CA GLN A 158 14.61 -29.51 -2.66
C GLN A 158 13.58 -28.40 -2.91
N PHE A 159 13.94 -27.42 -3.74
CA PHE A 159 13.05 -26.31 -4.08
C PHE A 159 11.77 -26.75 -4.77
N ASN A 160 10.67 -26.09 -4.42
CA ASN A 160 9.42 -26.21 -5.12
C ASN A 160 9.47 -25.42 -6.44
N PHE A 161 9.76 -26.13 -7.54
CA PHE A 161 9.88 -25.51 -8.86
C PHE A 161 8.55 -24.93 -9.39
N GLU A 162 7.40 -25.37 -8.87
CA GLU A 162 6.09 -24.87 -9.31
C GLU A 162 5.87 -23.40 -8.95
N ILE A 163 6.45 -22.94 -7.84
CA ILE A 163 6.26 -21.56 -7.34
C ILE A 163 7.29 -20.57 -7.90
N ILE A 164 8.41 -21.06 -8.42
CA ILE A 164 9.54 -20.25 -8.88
C ILE A 164 9.12 -19.18 -9.91
N PRO A 165 8.33 -19.51 -10.96
CA PRO A 165 7.90 -18.49 -11.91
C PRO A 165 7.10 -17.37 -11.23
N GLY A 166 6.23 -17.71 -10.27
CA GLY A 166 5.47 -16.74 -9.51
C GLY A 166 6.35 -15.84 -8.64
N MET A 167 7.33 -16.44 -7.95
CA MET A 167 8.31 -15.72 -7.14
C MET A 167 9.15 -14.74 -7.97
N ILE A 168 9.59 -15.15 -9.16
CA ILE A 168 10.36 -14.30 -10.07
C ILE A 168 9.51 -13.10 -10.51
N ILE A 169 8.25 -13.31 -10.89
CA ILE A 169 7.34 -12.23 -11.31
C ILE A 169 7.13 -11.22 -10.18
N MET A 170 6.79 -11.68 -8.97
CA MET A 170 6.59 -10.80 -7.81
C MET A 170 7.87 -10.05 -7.43
N ALA A 171 9.01 -10.74 -7.38
CA ALA A 171 10.31 -10.13 -7.09
C ALA A 171 10.68 -9.07 -8.15
N THR A 172 10.40 -9.34 -9.43
CA THR A 172 10.65 -8.39 -10.52
C THR A 172 9.81 -7.11 -10.36
N ILE A 173 8.52 -7.23 -10.01
CA ILE A 173 7.66 -6.07 -9.75
C ILE A 173 8.21 -5.24 -8.57
N ILE A 174 8.60 -5.89 -7.47
CA ILE A 174 9.19 -5.22 -6.30
C ILE A 174 10.49 -4.50 -6.70
N ILE A 175 11.44 -5.22 -7.31
CA ILE A 175 12.79 -4.70 -7.62
C ILE A 175 12.72 -3.54 -8.60
N ILE A 176 11.92 -3.65 -9.67
CA ILE A 176 11.76 -2.56 -10.65
C ILE A 176 11.17 -1.31 -9.96
N SER A 177 10.12 -1.49 -9.17
CA SER A 177 9.45 -0.36 -8.50
C SER A 177 10.36 0.31 -7.49
N LEU A 178 11.07 -0.46 -6.66
CA LEU A 178 12.05 0.07 -5.71
C LEU A 178 13.22 0.77 -6.41
N SER A 179 13.70 0.21 -7.53
CA SER A 179 14.75 0.84 -8.33
C SER A 179 14.29 2.19 -8.89
N ILE A 180 13.07 2.29 -9.40
CA ILE A 180 12.49 3.56 -9.85
C ILE A 180 12.41 4.55 -8.69
N VAL A 181 11.87 4.14 -7.54
CA VAL A 181 11.78 4.98 -6.35
C VAL A 181 13.17 5.50 -5.95
N ALA A 182 14.17 4.62 -5.83
CA ALA A 182 15.53 4.99 -5.44
C ALA A 182 16.21 5.94 -6.46
N LEU A 183 16.05 5.68 -7.76
CA LEU A 183 16.62 6.53 -8.82
C LEU A 183 16.01 7.94 -8.79
N PHE A 184 14.67 8.02 -8.73
CA PHE A 184 13.98 9.30 -8.72
C PHE A 184 14.15 10.04 -7.39
N TRP A 185 14.30 9.32 -6.28
CA TRP A 185 14.71 9.87 -4.99
C TRP A 185 16.03 10.64 -5.09
N ILE A 186 17.09 9.99 -5.60
CA ILE A 186 18.41 10.62 -5.76
C ILE A 186 18.32 11.82 -6.69
N LYS A 187 17.56 11.72 -7.78
CA LYS A 187 17.36 12.82 -8.73
C LYS A 187 16.63 14.00 -8.10
N ILE A 188 15.60 13.77 -7.28
CA ILE A 188 14.88 14.81 -6.54
C ILE A 188 15.81 15.50 -5.55
N TYR A 189 16.58 14.74 -4.77
CA TYR A 189 17.54 15.27 -3.81
C TYR A 189 18.55 16.23 -4.49
N LYS A 190 19.13 15.78 -5.62
CA LYS A 190 20.05 16.61 -6.42
C LYS A 190 19.38 17.87 -6.97
N ALA A 191 18.14 17.76 -7.46
CA ALA A 191 17.40 18.89 -8.02
C ALA A 191 17.10 19.97 -6.97
N ILE A 192 16.78 19.58 -5.73
CA ILE A 192 16.52 20.52 -4.63
C ILE A 192 17.80 21.21 -4.19
N LYS A 193 18.92 20.49 -4.08
CA LYS A 193 20.21 21.10 -3.75
C LYS A 193 20.63 22.16 -4.76
N LYS A 194 20.29 21.98 -6.04
CA LYS A 194 20.50 22.99 -7.09
C LYS A 194 19.54 24.18 -6.98
N LEU A 195 18.29 23.95 -6.58
CA LEU A 195 17.30 25.02 -6.39
C LEU A 195 17.69 25.99 -5.27
N ASP A 196 18.36 25.51 -4.22
CA ASP A 196 18.92 26.36 -3.16
C ASP A 196 19.98 27.35 -3.67
N GLN A 197 20.58 27.09 -4.85
CA GLN A 197 21.62 27.91 -5.46
C GLN A 197 21.08 28.91 -6.51
N GLN A 198 19.81 28.80 -6.94
CA GLN A 198 19.27 29.50 -8.12
C GLN A 198 18.37 30.73 -7.84
N GLY A 199 18.45 31.37 -6.67
CA GLY A 199 17.80 32.69 -6.46
C GLY A 199 16.27 32.72 -6.65
N GLN A 200 15.55 31.65 -6.28
CA GLN A 200 14.07 31.68 -6.26
C GLN A 200 13.54 32.51 -5.09
N SER A 201 12.29 32.99 -5.20
CA SER A 201 11.61 33.68 -4.10
C SER A 201 11.56 32.81 -2.84
N ASP A 202 11.73 33.42 -1.66
CA ASP A 202 11.79 32.72 -0.38
C ASP A 202 10.58 31.82 -0.13
N PHE A 203 9.39 32.30 -0.54
CA PHE A 203 8.15 31.53 -0.46
C PHE A 203 8.21 30.23 -1.27
N THR A 204 8.67 30.31 -2.52
CA THR A 204 8.76 29.14 -3.41
C THR A 204 9.79 28.14 -2.90
N ARG A 205 10.94 28.64 -2.42
CA ARG A 205 12.00 27.82 -1.82
C ARG A 205 11.51 27.10 -0.57
N LYS A 206 10.83 27.82 0.34
CA LYS A 206 10.27 27.24 1.57
C LYS A 206 9.23 26.16 1.25
N LEU A 207 8.31 26.42 0.33
CA LEU A 207 7.30 25.45 -0.08
C LEU A 207 7.92 24.19 -0.72
N GLN A 208 8.93 24.36 -1.58
CA GLN A 208 9.63 23.21 -2.19
C GLN A 208 10.36 22.35 -1.16
N LYS A 209 10.99 22.97 -0.14
CA LYS A 209 11.59 22.23 0.99
C LYS A 209 10.55 21.47 1.80
N GLN A 210 9.42 22.10 2.14
CA GLN A 210 8.35 21.43 2.87
C GLN A 210 7.77 20.24 2.08
N LEU A 211 7.54 20.41 0.78
CA LEU A 211 7.10 19.33 -0.11
C LEU A 211 8.12 18.18 -0.17
N PHE A 212 9.42 18.49 -0.12
CA PHE A 212 10.47 17.47 -0.06
C PHE A 212 10.50 16.73 1.27
N TYR A 213 10.48 17.43 2.40
CA TYR A 213 10.47 16.78 3.71
C TYR A 213 9.22 15.92 3.90
N ALA A 214 8.05 16.42 3.50
CA ALA A 214 6.82 15.64 3.48
C ALA A 214 6.95 14.40 2.59
N LEU A 215 7.60 14.53 1.42
CA LEU A 215 7.88 13.40 0.54
C LEU A 215 8.83 12.37 1.17
N VAL A 216 9.88 12.83 1.84
CA VAL A 216 10.84 11.95 2.50
C VAL A 216 10.13 11.06 3.51
N ILE A 217 9.36 11.70 4.39
CA ILE A 217 8.63 10.99 5.44
C ILE A 217 7.55 10.10 4.83
N GLN A 218 6.80 10.59 3.83
CA GLN A 218 5.78 9.79 3.16
C GLN A 218 6.37 8.56 2.48
N SER A 219 7.58 8.62 1.92
CA SER A 219 8.19 7.46 1.27
C SER A 219 8.75 6.43 2.26
N CYS A 220 9.15 6.88 3.45
CA CYS A 220 9.57 5.98 4.53
C CYS A 220 8.40 5.15 5.06
N ILE A 221 7.19 5.72 5.09
CA ILE A 221 6.01 5.03 5.66
C ILE A 221 5.69 3.71 4.93
N PRO A 222 5.41 3.67 3.62
CA PRO A 222 5.23 2.41 2.92
C PRO A 222 6.45 1.51 3.04
N LEU A 223 7.68 2.07 2.98
CA LEU A 223 8.91 1.29 3.08
C LEU A 223 8.94 0.44 4.35
N PHE A 224 8.65 1.04 5.51
CA PHE A 224 8.70 0.37 6.81
C PHE A 224 7.42 -0.40 7.16
N PHE A 225 6.25 0.07 6.73
CA PHE A 225 4.96 -0.52 7.11
C PHE A 225 4.47 -1.59 6.13
N MET A 226 4.90 -1.55 4.88
CA MET A 226 4.43 -2.45 3.81
C MET A 226 5.59 -3.20 3.14
N TYR A 227 6.56 -2.51 2.57
CA TYR A 227 7.60 -3.15 1.74
C TYR A 227 8.52 -4.05 2.55
N LEU A 228 9.14 -3.52 3.61
CA LEU A 228 10.11 -4.26 4.41
C LEU A 228 9.45 -5.48 5.06
N PRO A 229 8.29 -5.37 5.74
CA PRO A 229 7.63 -6.52 6.34
C PRO A 229 7.26 -7.59 5.31
N VAL A 230 6.60 -7.22 4.21
CA VAL A 230 6.17 -8.20 3.20
C VAL A 230 7.36 -8.83 2.48
N SER A 231 8.41 -8.06 2.17
CA SER A 231 9.62 -8.60 1.54
C SER A 231 10.34 -9.57 2.49
N LEU A 232 10.42 -9.27 3.78
CA LEU A 232 10.99 -10.18 4.76
C LEU A 232 10.19 -11.49 4.83
N PHE A 233 8.86 -11.41 4.88
CA PHE A 233 8.00 -12.59 4.88
C PHE A 233 8.03 -13.39 3.57
N LEU A 234 8.31 -12.74 2.44
CA LEU A 234 8.47 -13.40 1.15
C LEU A 234 9.86 -14.08 1.04
N PHE A 235 10.94 -13.41 1.45
CA PHE A 235 12.31 -13.86 1.19
C PHE A 235 12.95 -14.66 2.33
N LEU A 236 12.62 -14.40 3.61
CA LEU A 236 13.25 -15.12 4.72
C LEU A 236 12.91 -16.61 4.77
N PRO A 237 11.69 -17.06 4.44
CA PRO A 237 11.39 -18.49 4.39
C PRO A 237 12.18 -19.24 3.30
N VAL A 238 12.68 -18.55 2.26
CA VAL A 238 13.63 -19.12 1.27
C VAL A 238 14.95 -19.55 1.94
N PHE A 239 15.34 -18.88 3.02
CA PHE A 239 16.52 -19.23 3.82
C PHE A 239 16.17 -20.10 5.05
N ASN A 240 14.95 -20.64 5.10
CA ASN A 240 14.42 -21.41 6.23
C ASN A 240 14.41 -20.61 7.57
N ILE A 241 14.28 -19.29 7.49
CA ILE A 241 14.17 -18.40 8.66
C ILE A 241 12.68 -18.19 8.95
N GLN A 242 12.24 -18.69 10.11
CA GLN A 242 10.85 -18.62 10.56
C GLN A 242 10.57 -17.28 11.26
N ILE A 243 9.43 -16.66 10.95
CA ILE A 243 9.01 -15.39 11.57
C ILE A 243 7.53 -15.40 11.99
N ASP A 244 7.06 -16.56 12.44
CA ASP A 244 5.70 -16.81 12.93
C ASP A 244 5.16 -15.71 13.85
N LYS A 245 5.95 -15.30 14.86
CA LYS A 245 5.54 -14.32 15.88
C LYS A 245 5.38 -12.90 15.36
N MET A 246 5.96 -12.57 14.21
CA MET A 246 5.83 -11.24 13.62
C MET A 246 4.59 -11.12 12.72
N GLY A 247 3.92 -12.22 12.38
CA GLY A 247 2.78 -12.21 11.44
C GLY A 247 1.67 -11.26 11.86
N HIS A 248 1.33 -11.23 13.15
CA HIS A 248 0.36 -10.29 13.72
C HIS A 248 0.80 -8.83 13.61
N ILE A 249 2.08 -8.54 13.90
CA ILE A 249 2.63 -7.19 13.84
C ILE A 249 2.63 -6.71 12.39
N VAL A 250 3.05 -7.55 11.45
CA VAL A 250 3.04 -7.21 10.02
C VAL A 250 1.62 -6.97 9.52
N THR A 251 0.67 -7.82 9.91
CA THR A 251 -0.75 -7.65 9.57
C THR A 251 -1.29 -6.32 10.14
N LEU A 252 -0.91 -5.94 11.36
CA LEU A 252 -1.30 -4.67 11.97
C LEU A 252 -0.68 -3.46 11.26
N LEU A 253 0.62 -3.51 10.96
CA LEU A 253 1.32 -2.43 10.24
C LEU A 253 0.70 -2.21 8.85
N TYR A 254 0.33 -3.30 8.19
CA TYR A 254 -0.38 -3.32 6.92
C TYR A 254 -1.75 -2.62 7.03
N ALA A 255 -2.55 -2.96 8.04
CA ALA A 255 -3.88 -2.37 8.24
C ALA A 255 -3.86 -0.87 8.55
N ILE A 256 -2.83 -0.41 9.28
CA ILE A 256 -2.74 0.99 9.69
C ILE A 256 -2.11 1.86 8.59
N TYR A 257 -1.32 1.29 7.67
CA TYR A 257 -0.59 2.01 6.64
C TYR A 257 -1.43 3.05 5.86
N PRO A 258 -2.62 2.71 5.31
CA PRO A 258 -3.43 3.66 4.54
C PRO A 258 -3.83 4.92 5.33
N SER A 259 -3.96 4.78 6.65
CA SER A 259 -4.31 5.89 7.56
C SER A 259 -3.11 6.79 7.87
N ILE A 260 -1.90 6.23 7.92
CA ILE A 260 -0.67 6.97 8.26
C ILE A 260 -0.11 7.72 7.04
N ASP A 261 -0.16 7.13 5.86
CA ASP A 261 0.42 7.70 4.62
C ASP A 261 0.03 9.16 4.31
N PRO A 262 -1.22 9.62 4.49
CA PRO A 262 -1.59 11.00 4.22
C PRO A 262 -1.15 12.01 5.29
N LEU A 263 -0.83 11.57 6.52
CA LEU A 263 -0.57 12.47 7.65
C LEU A 263 0.63 13.41 7.44
N PRO A 264 1.80 12.97 6.93
CA PRO A 264 2.94 13.87 6.72
C PRO A 264 2.63 15.02 5.78
N VAL A 265 1.85 14.76 4.71
CA VAL A 265 1.47 15.78 3.73
C VAL A 265 0.59 16.84 4.38
N ILE A 266 -0.38 16.42 5.20
CA ILE A 266 -1.31 17.31 5.88
C ILE A 266 -0.59 18.14 6.96
N LEU A 267 0.31 17.52 7.74
CA LEU A 267 0.94 18.15 8.89
C LEU A 267 2.13 19.04 8.53
N ILE A 268 2.92 18.70 7.51
CA ILE A 268 4.18 19.39 7.18
C ILE A 268 3.97 20.57 6.23
N ILE A 269 2.98 20.50 5.35
CA ILE A 269 2.77 21.53 4.33
C ILE A 269 1.81 22.58 4.87
N ASP A 270 2.33 23.80 5.08
CA ASP A 270 1.58 24.91 5.68
C ASP A 270 0.23 25.17 4.98
N CYS A 271 0.18 25.13 3.64
CA CYS A 271 -1.05 25.36 2.89
C CYS A 271 -2.15 24.33 3.19
N TYR A 272 -1.80 23.05 3.34
CA TYR A 272 -2.78 21.99 3.65
C TYR A 272 -3.23 22.08 5.10
N ARG A 273 -2.28 22.25 6.03
CA ARG A 273 -2.57 22.45 7.45
C ARG A 273 -3.50 23.63 7.71
N LEU A 274 -3.22 24.78 7.10
CA LEU A 274 -4.06 25.99 7.23
C LEU A 274 -5.44 25.80 6.60
N SER A 275 -5.52 25.12 5.46
CA SER A 275 -6.81 24.80 4.83
C SER A 275 -7.67 23.89 5.71
N LEU A 276 -7.05 22.90 6.36
CA LEU A 276 -7.72 22.01 7.30
C LEU A 276 -8.22 22.77 8.55
N PHE A 277 -7.38 23.60 9.16
CA PHE A 277 -7.78 24.46 10.28
C PHE A 277 -8.93 25.40 9.91
N ASN A 278 -8.93 25.96 8.70
CA ASN A 278 -10.01 26.81 8.22
C ASN A 278 -11.31 26.04 7.99
N LEU A 279 -11.26 24.78 7.54
CA LEU A 279 -12.43 23.90 7.44
C LEU A 279 -13.06 23.65 8.82
N PHE A 280 -12.24 23.28 9.82
CA PHE A 280 -12.73 23.08 11.19
C PHE A 280 -13.24 24.37 11.82
N ARG A 281 -12.58 25.51 11.59
CA ARG A 281 -13.03 26.82 12.09
C ARG A 281 -14.33 27.29 11.43
N LYS A 282 -14.56 26.95 10.16
CA LYS A 282 -15.80 27.27 9.45
C LYS A 282 -16.95 26.37 9.92
N ASN A 283 -16.72 25.09 10.19
CA ASN A 283 -17.71 24.20 10.79
C ASN A 283 -18.10 24.63 12.21
N ASN A 284 -17.14 25.07 13.04
CA ASN A 284 -17.45 25.54 14.39
C ASN A 284 -18.30 26.82 14.39
N ARG A 285 -18.07 27.75 13.44
CA ARG A 285 -18.90 28.95 13.28
C ARG A 285 -20.32 28.68 12.78
N VAL A 286 -20.50 27.65 11.95
CA VAL A 286 -21.83 27.25 11.47
C VAL A 286 -22.63 26.52 12.56
N GLY A 287 -21.95 25.79 13.47
CA GLY A 287 -22.56 25.27 14.69
C GLY A 287 -23.03 26.38 15.63
N GLU A 288 -22.18 27.37 15.91
CA GLU A 288 -22.52 28.51 16.79
C GLU A 288 -23.67 29.39 16.25
N LEU A 289 -23.84 29.49 14.93
CA LEU A 289 -24.95 30.24 14.32
C LEU A 289 -26.30 29.51 14.39
N ASN A 290 -26.30 28.18 14.54
CA ASN A 290 -27.51 27.37 14.66
C ASN A 290 -27.99 27.22 16.12
N ASP A 291 -27.14 27.53 17.10
CA ASP A 291 -27.48 27.55 18.53
C ASP A 291 -27.98 28.92 19.01
N ILE A 292 -28.14 29.90 18.11
CA ILE A 292 -28.80 31.17 18.43
C ILE A 292 -30.31 30.87 18.50
N PRO A 293 -30.97 31.01 19.66
CA PRO A 293 -32.41 30.81 19.76
C PRO A 293 -33.07 31.81 18.81
N SER A 294 -33.95 31.33 17.94
CA SER A 294 -34.84 32.17 17.15
C SER A 294 -35.76 32.92 18.12
N GLY A 295 -35.30 34.08 18.58
CA GLY A 295 -36.11 35.05 19.32
C GLY A 295 -37.23 35.49 18.41
N ARG A 296 -38.41 34.92 18.62
CA ARG A 296 -39.65 35.40 18.02
C ARG A 296 -39.95 36.79 18.57
N ASP A 297 -40.08 37.73 17.66
CA ASP A 297 -40.87 38.93 17.81
C ASP A 297 -42.25 38.60 18.39
N ASN A 298 -42.66 39.41 19.37
CA ASN A 298 -44.01 39.68 19.87
C ASN A 298 -43.79 40.74 20.95
N THR A 299 -44.35 41.95 20.97
CA THR A 299 -45.68 42.43 20.58
C THR A 299 -45.74 43.94 20.87
N PHE A 300 -46.53 44.66 20.04
CA PHE A 300 -47.15 46.00 20.19
C PHE A 300 -46.28 47.24 20.45
#